data_AF-A0AAD1FP98-F1
#
_entry.id   AF-A0AAD1FP98-F1
#
_cell.length_a   1.000
_cell.length_b   1.000
_cell.length_c   1.000
_cell.angle_alpha   90.00
_cell.angle_beta   90.00
_cell.angle_gamma   90.00
#
_symmetry.space_group_name_H-M   'P 1'
#
loop_
_entity.id
_entity.type
_entity.pdbx_description
1 polymer ?
#
loop_
_entity_poly.entity_id
_entity_poly.type
_entity_poly.pdbx_seq_one_letter_code
_entity_poly.pdbx_strand_id
1 'polypeptide(L)'
;MGLLDFARDIGKKLFSNEDEAPAKITQHIEENNPGVNDLQVNVENGVATLTGSADSAAAREKAILMAGNAQGIESVVDNISAPEETANVTYYIVEDGDSLWEIAEKNTR
;
A
#
# COMPACT_ATOMS: atom_id res chain seq x y z
N MET A 1 9.75 13.24 6.62
CA MET A 1 8.46 12.52 6.70
C MET A 1 7.88 12.50 5.31
N GLY A 2 8.00 11.36 4.63
CA GLY A 2 7.33 11.13 3.37
C GLY A 2 5.82 11.01 3.59
N LEU A 3 5.05 11.16 2.53
CA LEU A 3 3.59 11.24 2.57
C LEU A 3 2.90 9.92 3.01
N LEU A 4 3.67 8.82 3.15
CA LEU A 4 3.17 7.46 3.39
C LEU A 4 4.19 6.67 4.22
N ASP A 5 4.14 6.84 5.54
CA ASP A 5 4.97 6.14 6.53
C ASP A 5 4.16 4.97 7.12
N PHE A 6 4.73 3.76 7.11
CA PHE A 6 4.06 2.52 7.50
C PHE A 6 4.74 1.86 8.70
N ALA A 7 3.95 1.17 9.52
CA ALA A 7 4.45 0.40 10.65
C ALA A 7 5.16 -0.89 10.18
N ARG A 8 6.47 -0.81 10.01
CA ARG A 8 7.36 -1.86 9.47
C ARG A 8 7.13 -3.27 10.03
N ASP A 9 6.84 -3.39 11.32
CA ASP A 9 6.75 -4.68 12.02
C ASP A 9 5.34 -5.28 12.11
N ILE A 10 4.30 -4.50 11.78
CA ILE A 10 2.88 -4.86 12.02
C ILE A 10 2.21 -5.37 10.74
N GLY A 11 2.86 -5.20 9.58
CA GLY A 11 2.36 -5.64 8.29
C GLY A 11 2.18 -7.16 8.15
N LYS A 12 1.50 -7.57 7.08
CA LYS A 12 1.36 -8.96 6.67
C LYS A 12 2.69 -9.52 6.22
N LYS A 13 3.11 -10.65 6.79
CA LYS A 13 4.31 -11.37 6.36
C LYS A 13 4.11 -11.98 4.96
N LEU A 14 4.60 -11.29 3.92
CA LEU A 14 4.51 -11.74 2.52
C LEU A 14 5.80 -12.41 2.02
N PHE A 15 6.95 -12.05 2.59
CA PHE A 15 8.27 -12.54 2.21
C PHE A 15 9.15 -12.75 3.46
N SER A 16 10.21 -13.54 3.30
CA SER A 16 11.23 -13.72 4.35
C SER A 16 12.56 -13.04 4.01
N ASN A 17 12.82 -12.81 2.72
CA ASN A 17 14.02 -12.15 2.19
C ASN A 17 13.60 -10.96 1.33
N GLU A 18 14.37 -9.86 1.38
CA GLU A 18 14.09 -8.65 0.59
C GLU A 18 14.13 -8.91 -0.92
N ASP A 19 14.97 -9.84 -1.38
CA ASP A 19 15.05 -10.22 -2.81
C ASP A 19 13.74 -10.83 -3.36
N GLU A 20 12.95 -11.47 -2.50
CA GLU A 20 11.66 -12.07 -2.87
C GLU A 20 10.49 -11.11 -2.65
N ALA A 21 10.70 -10.03 -1.90
CA ALA A 21 9.70 -9.02 -1.60
C ALA A 21 9.01 -8.46 -2.84
N PRO A 22 9.72 -7.98 -3.90
CA PRO A 22 9.05 -7.39 -5.05
C PRO A 22 8.11 -8.37 -5.74
N ALA A 23 8.55 -9.62 -5.99
CA ALA A 23 7.73 -10.62 -6.65
C ALA A 23 6.48 -11.01 -5.83
N LYS A 24 6.62 -11.14 -4.50
CA LYS A 24 5.52 -11.48 -3.61
C LYS A 24 4.51 -10.35 -3.46
N ILE A 25 4.98 -9.11 -3.38
CA ILE A 25 4.11 -7.93 -3.30
C ILE A 25 3.34 -7.77 -4.62
N THR A 26 4.00 -7.89 -5.78
CA THR A 26 3.34 -7.83 -7.09
C THR A 26 2.21 -8.87 -7.19
N GLN A 27 2.50 -10.14 -6.89
CA GLN A 27 1.48 -11.20 -6.90
C GLN A 27 0.31 -10.88 -5.96
N HIS A 28 0.61 -10.39 -4.76
CA HIS A 28 -0.44 -10.07 -3.79
C HIS A 28 -1.36 -8.94 -4.28
N ILE A 29 -0.78 -7.91 -4.92
CA ILE A 29 -1.52 -6.79 -5.48
C ILE A 29 -2.36 -7.25 -6.68
N GLU A 30 -1.78 -7.99 -7.62
CA GLU A 30 -2.49 -8.48 -8.81
C GLU A 30 -3.70 -9.36 -8.45
N GLU A 31 -3.57 -10.21 -7.43
CA GLU A 31 -4.67 -11.07 -6.96
C GLU A 31 -5.83 -10.29 -6.33
N ASN A 32 -5.55 -9.17 -5.66
CA ASN A 32 -6.52 -8.48 -4.80
C ASN A 32 -6.93 -7.09 -5.30
N ASN A 33 -6.28 -6.58 -6.34
CA ASN A 33 -6.51 -5.25 -6.89
C ASN A 33 -6.51 -5.27 -8.43
N PRO A 34 -7.60 -5.78 -9.04
CA PRO A 34 -7.76 -5.67 -10.48
C PRO A 34 -7.86 -4.19 -10.88
N GLY A 35 -7.18 -3.80 -11.95
CA GLY A 35 -7.20 -2.43 -12.48
C GLY A 35 -5.87 -1.67 -12.37
N VAL A 36 -4.77 -2.36 -12.06
CA VAL A 36 -3.41 -1.84 -12.27
C VAL A 36 -2.73 -2.66 -13.36
N ASN A 37 -2.29 -1.98 -14.39
CA ASN A 37 -1.63 -2.52 -15.56
C ASN A 37 -0.11 -2.22 -15.49
N ASP A 38 0.69 -3.16 -16.00
CA ASP A 38 2.15 -3.06 -16.03
C ASP A 38 2.77 -2.71 -14.66
N LEU A 39 2.23 -3.32 -13.59
CA LEU A 39 2.69 -3.09 -12.23
C LEU A 39 4.11 -3.67 -12.06
N GLN A 40 5.03 -2.81 -11.66
CA GLN A 40 6.36 -3.19 -11.22
C GLN A 40 6.56 -2.71 -9.78
N VAL A 41 7.12 -3.59 -8.96
CA VAL A 41 7.45 -3.33 -7.57
C VAL A 41 8.94 -3.53 -7.40
N ASN A 42 9.60 -2.55 -6.78
CA ASN A 42 10.97 -2.66 -6.33
C ASN A 42 11.01 -2.41 -4.82
N VAL A 43 11.84 -3.14 -4.08
CA VAL A 43 11.99 -2.96 -2.63
C VAL A 43 13.46 -2.78 -2.31
N GLU A 44 13.81 -1.63 -1.74
CA GLU A 44 15.19 -1.31 -1.36
C GLU A 44 15.20 -0.71 0.04
N ASN A 45 15.93 -1.35 0.98
CA ASN A 45 16.08 -0.89 2.36
C ASN A 45 14.74 -0.57 3.06
N GLY A 46 13.71 -1.41 2.87
CA GLY A 46 12.37 -1.19 3.41
C GLY A 46 11.53 -0.11 2.70
N VAL A 47 12.00 0.43 1.57
CA VAL A 47 11.23 1.35 0.73
C VAL A 47 10.69 0.60 -0.48
N ALA A 48 9.37 0.52 -0.61
CA ALA A 48 8.72 -0.07 -1.78
C ALA A 48 8.44 1.00 -2.84
N THR A 49 8.99 0.86 -4.03
CA THR A 49 8.69 1.71 -5.19
C THR A 49 7.72 0.99 -6.11
N LEU A 50 6.55 1.60 -6.34
CA LEU A 50 5.53 1.10 -7.26
C LEU A 50 5.53 1.94 -8.53
N THR A 51 5.57 1.29 -9.68
CA THR A 51 5.42 1.92 -11.01
C THR A 51 4.38 1.15 -11.82
N GLY A 52 3.61 1.85 -12.64
CA GLY A 52 2.59 1.23 -13.49
C GLY A 52 1.53 2.23 -13.94
N SER A 53 0.43 1.72 -14.49
CA SER A 53 -0.74 2.53 -14.84
C SER A 53 -2.00 1.96 -14.21
N ALA A 54 -2.74 2.76 -13.45
CA ALA A 54 -4.00 2.35 -12.85
C ALA A 54 -5.19 2.94 -13.61
N ASP A 55 -6.22 2.12 -13.79
CA ASP A 55 -7.47 2.53 -14.45
C ASP A 55 -8.28 3.50 -13.58
N SER A 56 -8.01 3.55 -12.27
CA SER A 56 -8.66 4.45 -11.32
C SER A 56 -7.72 4.88 -10.19
N ALA A 57 -8.01 6.05 -9.62
CA ALA A 57 -7.41 6.54 -8.38
C ALA A 57 -7.47 5.48 -7.25
N ALA A 58 -8.65 4.91 -7.02
CA ALA A 58 -8.87 3.89 -6.01
C ALA A 58 -7.99 2.64 -6.20
N ALA A 59 -7.75 2.21 -7.44
CA ALA A 59 -6.86 1.09 -7.73
C ALA A 59 -5.40 1.44 -7.40
N ARG A 60 -4.94 2.65 -7.72
CA ARG A 60 -3.60 3.13 -7.33
C ARG A 60 -3.45 3.15 -5.80
N GLU A 61 -4.39 3.76 -5.09
CA GLU A 61 -4.34 3.87 -3.62
C GLU A 61 -4.37 2.51 -2.93
N LYS A 62 -5.18 1.59 -3.44
CA LYS A 62 -5.24 0.23 -2.93
C LYS A 62 -3.91 -0.52 -3.13
N ALA A 63 -3.24 -0.33 -4.27
CA ALA A 63 -1.91 -0.91 -4.51
C ALA A 63 -0.87 -0.37 -3.52
N ILE A 64 -0.89 0.94 -3.27
CA ILE A 64 -0.02 1.60 -2.28
C ILE A 64 -0.23 1.01 -0.89
N LEU A 65 -1.48 0.89 -0.44
CA LEU A 65 -1.82 0.31 0.85
C LEU A 65 -1.40 -1.15 0.98
N MET A 66 -1.59 -1.95 -0.07
CA MET A 66 -1.17 -3.36 -0.07
C MET A 66 0.34 -3.52 0.01
N ALA A 67 1.10 -2.68 -0.69
CA ALA A 67 2.56 -2.69 -0.63
C ALA A 67 3.06 -2.25 0.76
N GLY A 68 2.52 -1.17 1.32
CA GLY A 68 2.93 -0.67 2.63
C GLY A 68 2.51 -1.55 3.80
N ASN A 69 1.37 -2.25 3.68
CA ASN A 69 0.95 -3.24 4.66
C ASN A 69 1.75 -4.55 4.58
N ALA A 70 2.76 -4.66 3.72
CA ALA A 70 3.69 -5.79 3.75
C ALA A 70 4.72 -5.62 4.88
N GLN A 71 4.91 -6.67 5.68
CA GLN A 71 5.88 -6.65 6.77
C GLN A 71 7.30 -6.37 6.23
N GLY A 72 8.01 -5.42 6.82
CA GLY A 72 9.34 -4.99 6.40
C GLY A 72 9.36 -3.73 5.53
N ILE A 73 8.19 -3.24 5.08
CA ILE A 73 8.07 -1.98 4.35
C ILE A 73 7.80 -0.83 5.34
N GLU A 74 8.61 0.21 5.27
CA GLU A 74 8.54 1.42 6.09
C GLU A 74 7.94 2.60 5.30
N SER A 75 8.19 2.65 4.00
CA SER A 75 7.68 3.72 3.16
C SER A 75 7.38 3.23 1.76
N VAL A 76 6.41 3.87 1.13
CA VAL A 76 6.00 3.55 -0.23
C VAL A 76 6.15 4.76 -1.12
N VAL A 77 6.88 4.59 -2.22
CA VAL A 77 7.03 5.58 -3.28
C VAL A 77 6.10 5.20 -4.42
N ASP A 78 5.09 6.02 -4.65
CA ASP A 78 4.15 5.86 -5.73
C ASP A 78 4.60 6.61 -6.99
N ASN A 79 4.72 5.88 -8.09
CA ASN A 79 4.90 6.41 -9.45
C ASN A 79 3.85 5.79 -10.41
N ILE A 80 2.71 5.37 -9.89
CA ILE A 80 1.63 4.83 -10.72
C ILE A 80 0.87 6.00 -11.35
N SER A 81 0.74 5.97 -12.69
CA SER A 81 -0.09 6.94 -13.40
C SER A 81 -1.57 6.56 -13.26
N ALA A 82 -2.40 7.46 -12.72
CA ALA A 82 -3.83 7.25 -12.56
C ALA A 82 -4.61 8.52 -12.97
N PRO A 83 -5.90 8.40 -13.36
CA PRO A 83 -6.76 9.57 -13.53
C PRO A 83 -6.93 10.35 -12.21
N GLU A 84 -7.17 11.66 -12.29
CA GLU A 84 -7.23 12.53 -11.11
C GLU A 84 -8.23 12.05 -10.06
N GLU A 85 -7.79 12.07 -8.80
CA GLU A 85 -8.55 11.59 -7.64
C GLU A 85 -9.64 12.60 -7.28
N THR A 86 -10.91 12.17 -7.29
CA THR A 86 -12.05 13.03 -6.91
C THR A 86 -12.46 12.88 -5.44
N ALA A 87 -11.80 11.97 -4.71
CA ALA A 87 -12.12 11.64 -3.32
C ALA A 87 -10.95 11.97 -2.40
N ASN A 88 -11.24 12.60 -1.26
CA ASN A 88 -10.25 12.79 -0.20
C ASN A 88 -10.06 11.45 0.52
N VAL A 89 -8.83 10.91 0.49
CA VAL A 89 -8.49 9.67 1.19
C VAL A 89 -7.75 9.98 2.47
N THR A 90 -8.21 9.34 3.56
CA THR A 90 -7.62 9.46 4.89
C THR A 90 -6.93 8.15 5.23
N TYR A 91 -5.62 8.22 5.47
CA TYR A 91 -4.82 7.07 5.92
C TYR A 91 -4.82 7.02 7.45
N TYR A 92 -5.02 5.83 8.02
CA TYR A 92 -5.00 5.60 9.47
C TYR A 92 -4.17 4.36 9.79
N ILE A 93 -3.26 4.49 10.76
CA ILE A 93 -2.48 3.38 11.30
C ILE A 93 -3.23 2.85 12.52
N VAL A 94 -3.63 1.58 12.48
CA VAL A 94 -4.37 0.94 13.58
C VAL A 94 -3.45 0.72 14.78
N GLU A 95 -3.85 1.22 15.95
CA GLU A 95 -3.12 1.04 17.21
C GLU A 95 -3.70 -0.13 18.04
N ASP A 96 -2.93 -0.61 19.02
CA ASP A 96 -3.38 -1.67 19.92
C ASP A 96 -4.61 -1.21 20.73
N GLY A 97 -5.71 -1.96 20.61
CA GLY A 97 -6.99 -1.65 21.25
C GLY A 97 -8.00 -0.92 20.36
N ASP A 98 -7.62 -0.46 19.16
CA ASP A 98 -8.59 0.09 18.22
C ASP A 98 -9.48 -1.00 17.63
N SER A 99 -10.75 -0.64 17.43
CA SER A 99 -11.71 -1.49 16.73
C SER A 99 -12.21 -0.81 15.45
N LEU A 100 -12.49 -1.58 14.39
CA LEU A 100 -12.90 -1.04 13.08
C LEU A 100 -14.12 -0.11 13.15
N TRP A 101 -15.07 -0.38 14.06
CA TRP A 101 -16.24 0.46 14.31
C TRP A 101 -15.87 1.84 14.88
N GLU A 102 -14.95 1.92 15.85
CA GLU A 102 -14.50 3.18 16.46
C GLU A 102 -13.71 4.03 15.45
N ILE A 103 -12.87 3.40 14.63
CA ILE A 103 -12.13 4.07 13.57
C ILE A 103 -13.11 4.65 12.54
N ALA A 104 -14.10 3.87 12.12
CA ALA A 104 -15.13 4.32 11.18
C ALA A 104 -15.90 5.52 11.74
N GLU A 105 -16.33 5.49 13.01
CA GLU A 105 -17.02 6.62 13.63
C GLU A 105 -16.15 7.89 13.69
N LYS A 106 -14.85 7.75 14.01
CA LYS A 106 -13.90 8.88 14.04
C LYS A 106 -13.68 9.51 12.65
N ASN A 107 -13.69 8.71 11.59
CA ASN A 107 -13.38 9.16 10.22
C ASN A 107 -14.61 9.46 9.35
N THR A 108 -15.84 9.20 9.83
CA THR A 108 -17.11 9.46 9.10
C THR A 108 -17.73 10.82 9.45
N ARG A 109 -17.06 11.68 10.25
CA ARG A 109 -17.54 13.00 10.65
C ARG A 109 -16.85 14.15 9.94
#